data_AF-A0A2H3J159-F1
#
_entry.id   AF-A0A2H3J159-F1
#
_cell.length_a   1.000
_cell.length_b   1.000
_cell.length_c   1.000
_cell.angle_alpha   90.00
_cell.angle_beta   90.00
_cell.angle_gamma   90.00
#
_symmetry.space_group_name_H-M   'P 1'
#
loop_
_entity.id
_entity.type
_entity.pdbx_description
1 polymer ?
#
loop_
_entity_poly.entity_id
_entity_poly.type
_entity_poly.pdbx_seq_one_letter_code
_entity_poly.pdbx_strand_id
1 'polypeptide(L)'
;MLDPLPPPPAWLQDLVTPYAEYLRLYSLPYHIHEVIFAFAFYQLIHSYISPWLSTVLFPRYYPQLPKRTRLNWDIHVVSFVQSVLINVIALWVMFTDEERKRMNIDERVHGYTGANGLVQALATGYFIYDLIVSTLHINLFGVGMLFHAISALCVFSLGFRPFVNYYAPTFILYELSSPFLNIHWFLDKVNMTGSTLQWYNGMMLLVVFFSCRLVWGTWQSVIVYGDMWHAWKQSRSMTHSPFLDGVSTNAPIFKLGEGGALCADDSCLRANAEISQFAHYFTDVSLPQWLPIAYVVSNLILNSLNFYWFSQMIDAVLKRFRQQPAEKKETGLVKEHAYVLDAAEKLEKELGYFETGDGAELAIPAATGVETTEGGEALKQRKVAVA
;
A
#
# COMPACT_ATOMS: atom_id res chain seq x y z
N MET A 1 16.59 -9.76 -14.15
CA MET A 1 17.41 -10.38 -13.10
C MET A 1 16.68 -11.61 -12.57
N LEU A 2 17.42 -12.69 -12.30
CA LEU A 2 16.85 -13.90 -11.69
C LEU A 2 16.32 -13.60 -10.28
N ASP A 3 15.43 -14.45 -9.77
CA ASP A 3 15.03 -14.39 -8.37
C ASP A 3 16.26 -14.60 -7.46
N PRO A 4 16.54 -13.70 -6.48
CA PRO A 4 17.59 -13.94 -5.50
C PRO A 4 17.26 -15.06 -4.51
N LEU A 5 16.00 -15.47 -4.38
CA LEU A 5 15.56 -16.58 -3.54
C LEU A 5 15.51 -17.89 -4.33
N PRO A 6 15.84 -19.04 -3.69
CA PRO A 6 15.75 -20.33 -4.35
C PRO A 6 14.29 -20.71 -4.63
N PRO A 7 14.03 -21.54 -5.65
CA PRO A 7 12.68 -22.01 -5.94
C PRO A 7 12.09 -22.83 -4.77
N PRO A 8 10.76 -22.96 -4.69
CA PRO A 8 10.10 -23.71 -3.64
C PRO A 8 10.47 -25.19 -3.70
N PRO A 9 10.32 -25.91 -2.58
CA PRO A 9 10.42 -27.37 -2.60
C PRO A 9 9.47 -27.97 -3.64
N ALA A 10 9.95 -28.98 -4.38
CA ALA A 10 9.20 -29.60 -5.48
C ALA A 10 7.79 -30.03 -5.08
N TRP A 11 7.62 -30.63 -3.88
CA TRP A 11 6.31 -31.06 -3.39
C TRP A 11 5.30 -29.90 -3.26
N LEU A 12 5.77 -28.70 -2.90
CA LEU A 12 4.91 -27.53 -2.74
C LEU A 12 4.55 -26.96 -4.11
N GLN A 13 5.52 -26.92 -5.02
CA GLN A 13 5.30 -26.51 -6.40
C GLN A 13 4.28 -27.44 -7.09
N ASP A 14 4.46 -28.76 -6.97
CA ASP A 14 3.57 -29.77 -7.55
C ASP A 14 2.15 -29.70 -6.98
N LEU A 15 2.03 -29.42 -5.68
CA LEU A 15 0.73 -29.26 -5.02
C LEU A 15 -0.05 -28.04 -5.55
N VAL A 16 0.65 -26.95 -5.84
CA VAL A 16 0.04 -25.65 -6.18
C VAL A 16 -0.19 -25.49 -7.68
N THR A 17 0.67 -26.10 -8.50
CA THR A 17 0.61 -26.07 -9.97
C THR A 17 -0.80 -26.33 -10.54
N PRO A 18 -1.55 -27.39 -10.16
CA PRO A 18 -2.87 -27.64 -10.77
C PRO A 18 -3.88 -26.52 -10.50
N TYR A 19 -3.83 -25.91 -9.31
CA TYR A 19 -4.70 -24.78 -8.96
C TYR A 19 -4.27 -23.50 -9.67
N ALA A 20 -2.95 -23.28 -9.76
CA ALA A 20 -2.38 -22.14 -10.47
C ALA A 20 -2.71 -22.21 -11.96
N GLU A 21 -2.60 -23.36 -12.61
CA GLU A 21 -2.98 -23.55 -14.01
C GLU A 21 -4.48 -23.35 -14.24
N TYR A 22 -5.33 -23.87 -13.34
CA TYR A 22 -6.78 -23.65 -13.40
C TYR A 22 -7.13 -22.15 -13.34
N LEU A 23 -6.47 -21.42 -12.44
CA LEU A 23 -6.60 -19.97 -12.30
C LEU A 23 -5.70 -19.18 -13.26
N ARG A 24 -4.98 -19.85 -14.16
CA ARG A 24 -3.98 -19.31 -15.11
C ARG A 24 -2.90 -18.41 -14.49
N LEU A 25 -2.57 -18.62 -13.21
CA LEU A 25 -1.52 -17.92 -12.45
C LEU A 25 -0.18 -18.65 -12.62
N TYR A 26 0.33 -18.74 -13.85
CA TYR A 26 1.45 -19.61 -14.22
C TYR A 26 2.77 -19.38 -13.48
N SER A 27 3.06 -18.15 -13.04
CA SER A 27 4.28 -17.88 -12.26
C SER A 27 4.10 -18.07 -10.75
N LEU A 28 2.86 -18.22 -10.26
CA LEU A 28 2.59 -18.42 -8.82
C LEU A 28 3.30 -19.65 -8.23
N PRO A 29 3.35 -20.83 -8.88
CA PRO A 29 4.03 -21.99 -8.30
C PRO A 29 5.51 -21.76 -8.03
N TYR A 30 6.16 -20.84 -8.75
CA TYR A 30 7.57 -20.50 -8.55
C TYR A 30 7.80 -19.59 -7.34
N HIS A 31 6.79 -18.82 -6.92
CA HIS A 31 6.89 -17.86 -5.81
C HIS A 31 5.93 -18.16 -4.65
N ILE A 32 5.25 -19.31 -4.66
CA ILE A 32 4.22 -19.60 -3.65
C ILE A 32 4.79 -19.62 -2.23
N HIS A 33 6.01 -20.10 -2.07
CA HIS A 33 6.70 -20.11 -0.79
C HIS A 33 6.97 -18.69 -0.27
N GLU A 34 7.27 -17.73 -1.14
CA GLU A 34 7.45 -16.32 -0.80
C GLU A 34 6.13 -15.67 -0.38
N VAL A 35 5.03 -15.98 -1.08
CA VAL A 35 3.69 -15.48 -0.70
C VAL A 35 3.30 -15.98 0.69
N ILE A 36 3.46 -17.29 0.92
CA ILE A 36 3.17 -17.93 2.22
C ILE A 36 4.07 -17.34 3.31
N PHE A 37 5.37 -17.21 3.01
CA PHE A 37 6.34 -16.64 3.93
C PHE A 37 5.97 -15.20 4.30
N ALA A 38 5.69 -14.34 3.32
CA ALA A 38 5.33 -12.95 3.56
C ALA A 38 4.04 -12.84 4.39
N PHE A 39 3.00 -13.60 4.07
CA PHE A 39 1.77 -13.63 4.86
C PHE A 39 2.03 -14.06 6.31
N ALA A 40 2.74 -15.18 6.50
CA ALA A 40 3.05 -15.71 7.83
C ALA A 40 3.93 -14.75 8.63
N PHE A 41 4.88 -14.07 7.97
CA PHE A 41 5.76 -13.08 8.57
C PHE A 41 4.98 -11.88 9.11
N TYR A 42 4.09 -11.28 8.30
CA TYR A 42 3.26 -10.15 8.76
C TYR A 42 2.25 -10.56 9.83
N GLN A 43 1.68 -11.76 9.73
CA GLN A 43 0.80 -12.30 10.76
C GLN A 43 1.55 -12.53 12.09
N LEU A 44 2.80 -13.04 12.03
CA LEU A 44 3.66 -13.20 13.20
C LEU A 44 4.01 -11.86 13.83
N ILE A 45 4.28 -10.84 13.00
CA ILE A 45 4.51 -9.47 13.49
C ILE A 45 3.29 -8.96 14.22
N HIS A 46 2.12 -9.02 13.60
CA HIS A 46 0.86 -8.55 14.20
C HIS A 46 0.58 -9.26 15.53
N SER A 47 0.62 -10.59 15.54
CA SER A 47 0.12 -11.36 16.69
C SER A 47 1.10 -11.46 17.86
N TYR A 48 2.41 -11.41 17.60
CA TYR A 48 3.41 -11.72 18.63
C TYR A 48 4.52 -10.68 18.73
N ILE A 49 5.17 -10.33 17.62
CA ILE A 49 6.37 -9.48 17.67
C ILE A 49 6.00 -8.05 18.05
N SER A 50 4.95 -7.47 17.44
CA SER A 50 4.54 -6.10 17.72
C SER A 50 4.09 -5.92 19.17
N PRO A 51 3.18 -6.75 19.73
CA PRO A 51 2.78 -6.60 21.14
C PRO A 51 3.95 -6.75 22.12
N TRP A 52 4.85 -7.71 21.86
CA TRP A 52 6.04 -7.93 22.69
C TRP A 52 7.01 -6.76 22.59
N LEU A 53 7.41 -6.40 21.37
CA LEU A 53 8.41 -5.36 21.11
C LEU A 53 7.90 -3.99 21.56
N SER A 54 6.63 -3.67 21.30
CA SER A 54 6.01 -2.40 21.70
C SER A 54 5.90 -2.27 23.23
N THR A 55 5.66 -3.38 23.94
CA THR A 55 5.69 -3.39 25.42
C THR A 55 7.11 -3.12 25.95
N VAL A 56 8.15 -3.61 25.27
CA VAL A 56 9.55 -3.41 25.67
C VAL A 56 10.06 -2.01 25.31
N LEU A 57 9.77 -1.51 24.11
CA LEU A 57 10.24 -0.21 23.62
C LEU A 57 9.45 0.96 24.19
N PHE A 58 8.14 0.79 24.37
CA PHE A 58 7.23 1.84 24.85
C PHE A 58 6.44 1.39 26.09
N PRO A 59 7.12 0.96 27.18
CA PRO A 59 6.46 0.38 28.36
C PRO A 59 5.52 1.35 29.07
N ARG A 60 5.74 2.65 28.91
CA ARG A 60 4.90 3.71 29.49
C ARG A 60 3.67 4.04 28.66
N TYR A 61 3.65 3.71 27.37
CA TYR A 61 2.58 4.11 26.46
C TYR A 61 1.73 2.89 26.05
N TYR A 62 2.35 1.91 25.39
CA TYR A 62 1.62 0.81 24.74
C TYR A 62 0.71 0.00 25.70
N PRO A 63 1.14 -0.42 26.91
CA PRO A 63 0.27 -1.18 27.82
C PRO A 63 -0.94 -0.38 28.35
N GLN A 64 -0.86 0.94 28.35
CA GLN A 64 -1.91 1.84 28.84
C GLN A 64 -2.95 2.15 27.77
N LEU A 65 -2.66 1.85 26.50
CA LEU A 65 -3.57 2.11 25.39
C LEU A 65 -4.83 1.22 25.45
N PRO A 66 -6.00 1.75 25.06
CA PRO A 66 -7.22 0.96 24.89
C PRO A 66 -7.00 -0.22 23.94
N LYS A 67 -7.75 -1.31 24.11
CA LYS A 67 -7.61 -2.52 23.27
C LYS A 67 -7.69 -2.22 21.76
N ARG A 68 -8.63 -1.34 21.37
CA ARG A 68 -8.81 -0.89 19.99
C ARG A 68 -7.58 -0.17 19.45
N THR A 69 -7.03 0.78 20.23
CA THR A 69 -5.84 1.54 19.85
C THR A 69 -4.58 0.69 19.84
N ARG A 70 -4.47 -0.32 20.71
CA ARG A 70 -3.37 -1.29 20.68
C ARG A 70 -3.39 -2.15 19.42
N LEU A 71 -4.58 -2.65 19.05
CA LEU A 71 -4.75 -3.37 17.79
C LEU A 71 -4.32 -2.49 16.60
N ASN A 72 -4.77 -1.24 16.58
CA ASN A 72 -4.37 -0.30 15.53
C ASN A 72 -2.85 -0.03 15.54
N TRP A 73 -2.25 0.12 16.73
CA TRP A 73 -0.81 0.25 16.89
C TRP A 73 -0.06 -0.93 16.27
N ASP A 74 -0.51 -2.15 16.54
CA ASP A 74 0.14 -3.36 16.01
C ASP A 74 0.02 -3.45 14.49
N ILE A 75 -1.09 -2.96 13.92
CA ILE A 75 -1.30 -2.88 12.47
C ILE A 75 -0.39 -1.81 11.85
N HIS A 76 -0.23 -0.65 12.48
CA HIS A 76 0.73 0.37 12.07
C HIS A 76 2.18 -0.14 12.11
N VAL A 77 2.54 -1.00 13.08
CA VAL A 77 3.87 -1.63 13.11
C VAL A 77 4.06 -2.56 11.90
N VAL A 78 3.05 -3.36 11.56
CA VAL A 78 3.10 -4.22 10.38
C VAL A 78 3.22 -3.40 9.10
N SER A 79 2.40 -2.35 8.93
CA SER A 79 2.46 -1.45 7.79
C SER A 79 3.82 -0.74 7.68
N PHE A 80 4.39 -0.31 8.80
CA PHE A 80 5.71 0.31 8.82
C PHE A 80 6.81 -0.67 8.36
N VAL A 81 6.83 -1.88 8.91
CA VAL A 81 7.81 -2.91 8.53
C VAL A 81 7.65 -3.29 7.06
N GLN A 82 6.42 -3.52 6.61
CA GLN A 82 6.13 -3.85 5.22
C GLN A 82 6.61 -2.75 4.28
N SER A 83 6.22 -1.50 4.53
CA SER A 83 6.50 -0.41 3.62
C SER A 83 8.00 -0.13 3.53
N VAL A 84 8.73 -0.21 4.63
CA VAL A 84 10.20 -0.12 4.58
C VAL A 84 10.80 -1.28 3.78
N LEU A 85 10.42 -2.52 4.08
CA LEU A 85 10.98 -3.71 3.44
C LEU A 85 10.71 -3.72 1.93
N ILE A 86 9.46 -3.54 1.52
CA ILE A 86 9.05 -3.68 0.12
C ILE A 86 9.63 -2.57 -0.75
N ASN A 87 9.75 -1.34 -0.23
CA ASN A 87 10.35 -0.24 -0.98
C ASN A 87 11.86 -0.44 -1.16
N VAL A 88 12.56 -0.96 -0.15
CA VAL A 88 13.99 -1.28 -0.28
C VAL A 88 14.20 -2.34 -1.38
N ILE A 89 13.42 -3.41 -1.36
CA ILE A 89 13.52 -4.47 -2.38
C ILE A 89 13.11 -3.94 -3.77
N ALA A 90 12.00 -3.20 -3.87
CA ALA A 90 11.53 -2.66 -5.14
C ALA A 90 12.55 -1.68 -5.76
N LEU A 91 13.12 -0.77 -4.96
CA LEU A 91 14.16 0.14 -5.43
C LEU A 91 15.42 -0.62 -5.84
N TRP A 92 15.84 -1.62 -5.06
CA TRP A 92 16.96 -2.49 -5.42
C TRP A 92 16.72 -3.15 -6.78
N VAL A 93 15.59 -3.84 -6.99
CA VAL A 93 15.22 -4.45 -8.27
C VAL A 93 15.20 -3.41 -9.40
N MET A 94 14.61 -2.24 -9.19
CA MET A 94 14.57 -1.19 -10.22
C MET A 94 15.96 -0.69 -10.62
N PHE A 95 16.92 -0.65 -9.69
CA PHE A 95 18.28 -0.19 -9.94
C PHE A 95 19.22 -1.29 -10.45
N THR A 96 19.00 -2.56 -10.10
CA THR A 96 19.91 -3.66 -10.46
C THR A 96 19.41 -4.55 -11.60
N ASP A 97 18.10 -4.60 -11.86
CA ASP A 97 17.54 -5.43 -12.91
C ASP A 97 17.71 -4.78 -14.29
N GLU A 98 18.83 -5.11 -14.94
CA GLU A 98 19.16 -4.64 -16.28
C GLU A 98 18.23 -5.23 -17.34
N GLU A 99 17.79 -6.48 -17.19
CA GLU A 99 16.84 -7.13 -18.10
C GLU A 99 15.51 -6.37 -18.13
N ARG A 100 14.99 -6.03 -16.94
CA ARG A 100 13.79 -5.21 -16.79
C ARG A 100 13.95 -3.87 -17.49
N LYS A 101 15.07 -3.15 -17.28
CA LYS A 101 15.30 -1.84 -17.91
C LYS A 101 15.31 -1.89 -19.44
N ARG A 102 15.74 -3.02 -20.01
CA ARG A 102 15.85 -3.23 -21.46
C ARG A 102 14.55 -3.70 -22.10
N MET A 103 13.52 -4.03 -21.32
CA MET A 103 12.23 -4.50 -21.84
C MET A 103 11.58 -3.46 -22.77
N ASN A 104 11.27 -3.91 -23.98
CA ASN A 104 10.49 -3.16 -24.95
C ASN A 104 8.99 -3.12 -24.55
N ILE A 105 8.17 -2.43 -25.33
CA ILE A 105 6.75 -2.23 -25.01
C ILE A 105 5.94 -3.54 -24.85
N ASP A 106 6.25 -4.55 -25.66
CA ASP A 106 5.55 -5.84 -25.63
C ASP A 106 6.03 -6.68 -24.44
N GLU A 107 7.34 -6.65 -24.18
CA GLU A 107 7.98 -7.30 -23.03
C GLU A 107 7.55 -6.68 -21.69
N ARG A 108 7.19 -5.39 -21.64
CA ARG A 108 6.64 -4.78 -20.42
C ARG A 108 5.28 -5.36 -20.03
N VAL A 109 4.51 -5.86 -20.99
CA VAL A 109 3.19 -6.46 -20.74
C VAL A 109 3.30 -7.95 -20.48
N HIS A 110 4.12 -8.66 -21.25
CA HIS A 110 4.16 -10.14 -21.24
C HIS A 110 5.42 -10.72 -20.63
N GLY A 111 6.46 -9.92 -20.45
CA GLY A 111 7.75 -10.34 -19.95
C GLY A 111 7.73 -10.62 -18.46
N TYR A 112 8.62 -11.53 -18.06
CA TYR A 112 8.76 -11.98 -16.68
C TYR A 112 10.22 -11.96 -16.26
N THR A 113 10.47 -11.63 -14.99
CA THR A 113 11.80 -11.79 -14.37
C THR A 113 11.57 -12.27 -12.94
N GLY A 114 12.35 -13.22 -12.47
CA GLY A 114 12.21 -13.75 -11.11
C GLY A 114 12.24 -12.66 -10.04
N ALA A 115 13.10 -11.64 -10.18
CA ALA A 115 13.18 -10.53 -9.23
C ALA A 115 11.89 -9.68 -9.13
N ASN A 116 11.20 -9.43 -10.23
CA ASN A 116 9.89 -8.77 -10.20
C ASN A 116 8.81 -9.70 -9.63
N GLY A 117 8.92 -11.01 -9.91
CA GLY A 117 8.10 -12.06 -9.30
C GLY A 117 8.21 -12.06 -7.77
N LEU A 118 9.42 -11.91 -7.24
CA LEU A 118 9.68 -11.75 -5.80
C LEU A 118 8.95 -10.54 -5.21
N VAL A 119 9.12 -9.35 -5.81
CA VAL A 119 8.43 -8.14 -5.35
C VAL A 119 6.92 -8.34 -5.34
N GLN A 120 6.40 -8.96 -6.39
CA GLN A 120 4.98 -9.27 -6.52
C GLN A 120 4.52 -10.26 -5.44
N ALA A 121 5.30 -11.29 -5.14
CA ALA A 121 4.96 -12.30 -4.14
C ALA A 121 4.96 -11.76 -2.72
N LEU A 122 5.98 -10.96 -2.37
CA LEU A 122 6.03 -10.26 -1.09
C LEU A 122 4.85 -9.29 -0.93
N ALA A 123 4.50 -8.56 -1.99
CA ALA A 123 3.34 -7.68 -2.01
C ALA A 123 2.03 -8.46 -1.89
N THR A 124 1.84 -9.54 -2.64
CA THR A 124 0.63 -10.37 -2.55
C THR A 124 0.45 -10.96 -1.15
N GLY A 125 1.51 -11.50 -0.54
CA GLY A 125 1.43 -12.04 0.83
C GLY A 125 1.01 -10.98 1.85
N TYR A 126 1.52 -9.75 1.72
CA TYR A 126 1.05 -8.62 2.52
C TYR A 126 -0.41 -8.25 2.24
N PHE A 127 -0.81 -8.12 0.98
CA PHE A 127 -2.19 -7.70 0.66
C PHE A 127 -3.23 -8.76 1.01
N ILE A 128 -2.86 -10.04 1.11
CA ILE A 128 -3.71 -11.06 1.72
C ILE A 128 -3.94 -10.74 3.21
N TYR A 129 -2.86 -10.46 3.95
CA TYR A 129 -2.95 -10.04 5.35
C TYR A 129 -3.78 -8.75 5.48
N ASP A 130 -3.52 -7.75 4.65
CA ASP A 130 -4.20 -6.46 4.66
C ASP A 130 -5.70 -6.60 4.38
N LEU A 131 -6.07 -7.44 3.42
CA LEU A 131 -7.48 -7.76 3.13
C LEU A 131 -8.18 -8.42 4.31
N ILE A 132 -7.52 -9.39 4.97
CA ILE A 132 -8.08 -10.07 6.14
C ILE A 132 -8.30 -9.06 7.27
N VAL A 133 -7.29 -8.25 7.59
CA VAL A 133 -7.38 -7.25 8.67
C VAL A 133 -8.42 -6.18 8.37
N SER A 134 -8.43 -5.65 7.15
CA SER A 134 -9.41 -4.64 6.70
C SER A 134 -10.83 -5.17 6.68
N THR A 135 -11.02 -6.46 6.37
CA THR A 135 -12.35 -7.09 6.41
C THR A 135 -12.82 -7.34 7.83
N LEU A 136 -11.98 -7.94 8.68
CA LEU A 136 -12.32 -8.26 10.07
C LEU A 136 -12.58 -7.01 10.90
N HIS A 137 -11.83 -5.94 10.62
CA HIS A 137 -11.91 -4.69 11.36
C HIS A 137 -12.42 -3.57 10.46
N ILE A 138 -13.42 -3.80 9.61
CA ILE A 138 -13.96 -2.78 8.70
C ILE A 138 -14.50 -1.54 9.43
N ASN A 139 -15.04 -1.71 10.64
CA ASN A 139 -15.47 -0.62 11.51
C ASN A 139 -14.28 0.14 12.14
N LEU A 140 -13.07 -0.41 12.01
CA LEU A 140 -11.77 0.16 12.34
C LEU A 140 -10.97 0.45 11.05
N PHE A 141 -11.46 0.34 9.81
CA PHE A 141 -10.65 0.74 8.63
C PHE A 141 -11.44 1.58 7.63
N GLY A 142 -12.75 1.52 7.73
CA GLY A 142 -13.64 2.11 6.76
C GLY A 142 -13.61 1.34 5.44
N VAL A 143 -14.55 1.69 4.57
CA VAL A 143 -14.76 1.01 3.29
C VAL A 143 -13.65 1.37 2.29
N GLY A 144 -13.03 2.54 2.42
CA GLY A 144 -11.93 2.98 1.55
C GLY A 144 -10.72 2.05 1.61
N MET A 145 -10.27 1.68 2.82
CA MET A 145 -9.17 0.74 3.02
C MET A 145 -9.51 -0.68 2.55
N LEU A 146 -10.77 -1.11 2.67
CA LEU A 146 -11.19 -2.39 2.10
C LEU A 146 -11.08 -2.41 0.57
N PHE A 147 -11.55 -1.35 -0.12
CA PHE A 147 -11.38 -1.25 -1.57
C PHE A 147 -9.92 -1.12 -2.00
N HIS A 148 -9.09 -0.47 -1.19
CA HIS A 148 -7.64 -0.47 -1.37
C HIS A 148 -7.09 -1.89 -1.33
N ALA A 149 -7.34 -2.64 -0.25
CA ALA A 149 -6.82 -4.00 -0.07
C ALA A 149 -7.29 -4.96 -1.18
N ILE A 150 -8.57 -4.89 -1.57
CA ILE A 150 -9.11 -5.70 -2.68
C ILE A 150 -8.43 -5.36 -4.00
N SER A 151 -8.30 -4.06 -4.31
CA SER A 151 -7.75 -3.60 -5.59
C SER A 151 -6.25 -3.87 -5.68
N ALA A 152 -5.52 -3.66 -4.59
CA ALA A 152 -4.09 -3.97 -4.48
C ALA A 152 -3.85 -5.48 -4.62
N LEU A 153 -4.60 -6.31 -3.88
CA LEU A 153 -4.49 -7.76 -4.03
C LEU A 153 -4.80 -8.22 -5.45
N CYS A 154 -5.81 -7.63 -6.09
CA CYS A 154 -6.16 -7.92 -7.48
C CYS A 154 -4.98 -7.65 -8.44
N VAL A 155 -4.42 -6.43 -8.43
CA VAL A 155 -3.33 -6.09 -9.37
C VAL A 155 -2.08 -6.94 -9.18
N PHE A 156 -1.67 -7.19 -7.93
CA PHE A 156 -0.48 -8.01 -7.66
C PHE A 156 -0.73 -9.51 -7.90
N SER A 157 -1.94 -10.02 -7.64
CA SER A 157 -2.27 -11.41 -7.94
C SER A 157 -2.37 -11.66 -9.44
N LEU A 158 -2.94 -10.72 -10.21
CA LEU A 158 -3.02 -10.83 -11.67
C LEU A 158 -1.64 -10.84 -12.33
N GLY A 159 -0.62 -10.25 -11.70
CA GLY A 159 0.75 -10.33 -12.16
C GLY A 159 1.30 -11.77 -12.24
N PHE A 160 0.71 -12.72 -11.49
CA PHE A 160 1.09 -14.14 -11.58
C PHE A 160 0.56 -14.81 -12.85
N ARG A 161 -0.26 -14.12 -13.63
CA ARG A 161 -0.61 -14.46 -15.01
C ARG A 161 0.36 -13.80 -15.99
N PRO A 162 1.69 -13.91 -15.77
CA PRO A 162 2.78 -13.09 -16.31
C PRO A 162 2.33 -11.86 -17.11
N PHE A 163 1.57 -10.99 -16.43
CA PHE A 163 0.89 -9.86 -17.03
C PHE A 163 1.31 -8.62 -16.27
N VAL A 164 1.89 -7.66 -16.99
CA VAL A 164 2.42 -6.41 -16.43
C VAL A 164 3.37 -6.60 -15.24
N ASN A 165 4.08 -7.73 -15.17
CA ASN A 165 5.01 -8.06 -14.10
C ASN A 165 6.14 -7.01 -13.97
N TYR A 166 6.57 -6.42 -15.10
CA TYR A 166 7.48 -5.26 -15.16
C TYR A 166 7.07 -4.11 -14.23
N TYR A 167 5.75 -3.91 -14.05
CA TYR A 167 5.17 -2.82 -13.29
C TYR A 167 5.01 -3.13 -11.80
N ALA A 168 5.29 -4.35 -11.34
CA ALA A 168 5.20 -4.72 -9.92
C ALA A 168 6.04 -3.79 -9.00
N PRO A 169 7.36 -3.60 -9.22
CA PRO A 169 8.13 -2.65 -8.42
C PRO A 169 7.75 -1.19 -8.70
N THR A 170 7.14 -0.89 -9.85
CA THR A 170 6.74 0.49 -10.19
C THR A 170 5.56 0.97 -9.35
N PHE A 171 4.51 0.14 -9.21
CA PHE A 171 3.29 0.52 -8.49
C PHE A 171 3.40 0.27 -6.99
N ILE A 172 4.25 -0.65 -6.53
CA ILE A 172 4.46 -0.85 -5.09
C ILE A 172 5.15 0.36 -4.43
N LEU A 173 5.84 1.22 -5.20
CA LEU A 173 6.39 2.50 -4.71
C LEU A 173 5.33 3.48 -4.20
N TYR A 174 4.04 3.19 -4.38
CA TYR A 174 2.97 3.92 -3.67
C TYR A 174 3.17 3.83 -2.16
N GLU A 175 3.76 2.75 -1.67
CA GLU A 175 4.09 2.57 -0.27
C GLU A 175 5.24 3.45 0.21
N LEU A 176 5.94 4.18 -0.65
CA LEU A 176 7.11 5.00 -0.24
C LEU A 176 6.74 6.12 0.76
N SER A 177 5.49 6.58 0.75
CA SER A 177 4.97 7.54 1.72
C SER A 177 4.57 6.90 3.06
N SER A 178 4.25 5.61 3.07
CA SER A 178 3.68 4.89 4.21
C SER A 178 4.59 4.82 5.45
N PRO A 179 5.94 4.79 5.35
CA PRO A 179 6.80 4.90 6.52
C PRO A 179 6.62 6.23 7.26
N PHE A 180 6.53 7.35 6.54
CA PHE A 180 6.35 8.67 7.12
C PHE A 180 4.97 8.82 7.77
N LEU A 181 3.95 8.22 7.17
CA LEU A 181 2.59 8.15 7.72
C LEU A 181 2.58 7.42 9.06
N ASN A 182 3.15 6.20 9.12
CA ASN A 182 3.22 5.42 10.34
C ASN A 182 4.04 6.13 11.43
N ILE A 183 5.19 6.72 11.09
CA ILE A 183 5.97 7.54 12.04
C ILE A 183 5.13 8.70 12.56
N HIS A 184 4.37 9.38 11.69
CA HIS A 184 3.52 10.50 12.09
C HIS A 184 2.50 10.04 13.14
N TRP A 185 1.85 8.90 12.88
CA TRP A 185 0.87 8.30 13.78
C TRP A 185 1.47 7.85 15.12
N PHE A 186 2.65 7.22 15.09
CA PHE A 186 3.31 6.80 16.33
C PHE A 186 3.68 7.98 17.22
N LEU A 187 4.17 9.07 16.65
CA LEU A 187 4.57 10.26 17.39
C LEU A 187 3.41 10.83 18.21
N ASP A 188 2.18 10.74 17.72
CA ASP A 188 1.02 11.14 18.49
C ASP A 188 0.69 10.23 19.66
N LYS A 189 0.69 8.92 19.39
CA LYS A 189 0.34 7.94 20.43
C LYS A 189 1.36 7.88 21.57
N VAL A 190 2.54 8.47 21.39
CA VAL A 190 3.55 8.66 22.44
C VAL A 190 3.59 10.09 23.02
N ASN A 191 2.53 10.89 22.80
CA ASN A 191 2.40 12.27 23.26
C ASN A 191 3.52 13.21 22.75
N MET A 192 4.04 12.97 21.54
CA MET A 192 4.97 13.87 20.85
C MET A 192 4.26 14.72 19.78
N THR A 193 2.95 14.82 19.90
CA THR A 193 2.00 15.45 18.99
C THR A 193 2.33 16.92 18.74
N GLY A 194 2.94 17.27 17.58
CA GLY A 194 3.48 18.54 17.04
C GLY A 194 4.91 18.93 17.41
N SER A 195 5.69 17.95 17.85
CA SER A 195 7.13 18.11 18.01
C SER A 195 7.77 18.58 16.69
N THR A 196 8.97 19.18 16.75
CA THR A 196 9.73 19.54 15.53
C THR A 196 9.84 18.32 14.63
N LEU A 197 10.09 17.16 15.24
CA LEU A 197 10.16 15.86 14.58
C LEU A 197 8.89 15.52 13.81
N GLN A 198 7.70 15.66 14.43
CA GLN A 198 6.45 15.38 13.74
C GLN A 198 6.16 16.37 12.62
N TRP A 199 6.56 17.65 12.78
CA TRP A 199 6.42 18.64 11.71
C TRP A 199 7.28 18.30 10.49
N TYR A 200 8.57 18.02 10.69
CA TYR A 200 9.47 17.63 9.60
C TYR A 200 8.99 16.34 8.93
N ASN A 201 8.58 15.35 9.74
CA ASN A 201 8.02 14.10 9.24
C ASN A 201 6.72 14.33 8.45
N GLY A 202 5.83 15.21 8.92
CA GLY A 202 4.61 15.58 8.21
C GLY A 202 4.86 16.28 6.88
N MET A 203 5.87 17.16 6.80
CA MET A 203 6.27 17.78 5.53
C MET A 203 6.83 16.74 4.55
N MET A 204 7.68 15.83 5.05
CA MET A 204 8.20 14.73 4.23
C MET A 204 7.09 13.80 3.76
N LEU A 205 6.11 13.48 4.61
CA LEU A 205 4.92 12.71 4.23
C LEU A 205 4.19 13.37 3.06
N LEU A 206 3.88 14.67 3.15
CA LEU A 206 3.17 15.38 2.07
C LEU A 206 3.96 15.38 0.75
N VAL A 207 5.26 15.67 0.82
CA VAL A 207 6.14 15.71 -0.36
C VAL A 207 6.24 14.34 -1.00
N VAL A 208 6.58 13.30 -0.23
CA VAL A 208 6.75 11.94 -0.74
C VAL A 208 5.43 11.40 -1.27
N PHE A 209 4.32 11.59 -0.56
CA PHE A 209 3.00 11.16 -1.02
C PHE A 209 2.63 11.81 -2.35
N PHE A 210 2.80 13.13 -2.47
CA PHE A 210 2.55 13.84 -3.73
C PHE A 210 3.43 13.31 -4.87
N SER A 211 4.72 13.14 -4.61
CA SER A 211 5.68 12.68 -5.63
C SER A 211 5.44 11.23 -6.07
N CYS A 212 5.34 10.27 -5.15
CA CYS A 212 5.27 8.85 -5.51
C CYS A 212 3.87 8.41 -5.93
N ARG A 213 2.80 8.91 -5.27
CA ARG A 213 1.42 8.48 -5.55
C ARG A 213 0.76 9.31 -6.64
N LEU A 214 0.83 10.64 -6.55
CA LEU A 214 0.09 11.51 -7.48
C LEU A 214 0.85 11.74 -8.79
N VAL A 215 2.14 12.10 -8.72
CA VAL A 215 2.92 12.39 -9.93
C VAL A 215 3.39 11.11 -10.61
N TRP A 216 4.25 10.34 -9.92
CA TRP A 216 4.81 9.11 -10.46
C TRP A 216 3.73 8.07 -10.74
N GLY A 217 2.81 7.86 -9.81
CA GLY A 217 1.74 6.89 -9.98
C GLY A 217 0.80 7.16 -11.14
N THR A 218 0.31 8.40 -11.28
CA THR A 218 -0.53 8.77 -12.43
C THR A 218 0.24 8.63 -13.74
N TRP A 219 1.50 9.08 -13.78
CA TRP A 219 2.35 8.94 -14.96
C TRP A 219 2.51 7.47 -15.39
N GLN A 220 2.87 6.59 -14.44
CA GLN A 220 3.05 5.17 -14.72
C GLN A 220 1.74 4.47 -15.08
N SER A 221 0.61 4.93 -14.52
CA SER A 221 -0.73 4.45 -14.88
C SER A 221 -1.02 4.73 -16.36
N VAL A 222 -0.68 5.92 -16.87
CA VAL A 222 -0.84 6.25 -18.30
C VAL A 222 0.03 5.35 -19.19
N ILE A 223 1.27 5.08 -18.78
CA ILE A 223 2.18 4.21 -19.54
C ILE A 223 1.64 2.77 -19.60
N VAL A 224 1.28 2.16 -18.46
CA VAL A 224 0.78 0.78 -18.45
C VAL A 224 -0.53 0.66 -19.24
N TYR A 225 -1.38 1.68 -19.23
CA TYR A 225 -2.60 1.70 -20.05
C TYR A 225 -2.28 1.74 -21.55
N GLY A 226 -1.27 2.53 -21.94
CA GLY A 226 -0.74 2.56 -23.29
C GLY A 226 -0.20 1.19 -23.72
N ASP A 227 0.69 0.61 -22.92
CA ASP A 227 1.32 -0.69 -23.18
C ASP A 227 0.26 -1.80 -23.32
N MET A 228 -0.71 -1.88 -22.39
CA MET A 228 -1.83 -2.83 -22.48
C MET A 228 -2.69 -2.61 -23.74
N TRP A 229 -2.95 -1.36 -24.12
CA TRP A 229 -3.70 -1.03 -25.34
C TRP A 229 -2.94 -1.44 -26.61
N HIS A 230 -1.62 -1.27 -26.63
CA HIS A 230 -0.76 -1.72 -27.71
C HIS A 230 -0.77 -3.24 -27.85
N ALA A 231 -0.53 -3.97 -26.75
CA ALA A 231 -0.59 -5.43 -26.72
C ALA A 231 -1.96 -5.97 -27.16
N TRP A 232 -3.05 -5.34 -26.72
CA TRP A 232 -4.41 -5.73 -27.11
C TRP A 232 -4.69 -5.52 -28.61
N LYS A 233 -4.29 -4.38 -29.19
CA LYS A 233 -4.44 -4.12 -30.64
C LYS A 233 -3.65 -5.11 -31.48
N GLN A 234 -2.41 -5.41 -31.08
CA GLN A 234 -1.55 -6.36 -31.77
C GLN A 234 -2.16 -7.77 -31.77
N SER A 235 -2.66 -8.20 -30.60
CA SER A 235 -3.35 -9.48 -30.46
C SER A 235 -4.57 -9.59 -31.38
N ARG A 236 -5.38 -8.53 -31.54
CA ARG A 236 -6.53 -8.54 -32.48
C ARG A 236 -6.12 -8.51 -33.95
N SER A 237 -5.07 -7.77 -34.30
CA SER A 237 -4.60 -7.69 -35.68
C SER A 237 -4.10 -9.04 -36.21
N MET A 238 -3.58 -9.89 -35.32
CA MET A 238 -3.14 -11.26 -35.65
C MET A 238 -4.31 -12.21 -35.87
N THR A 239 -5.40 -12.08 -35.10
CA THR A 239 -6.59 -12.94 -35.21
C THR A 239 -7.45 -12.67 -36.46
N HIS A 240 -7.32 -11.50 -37.12
CA HIS A 240 -8.20 -11.07 -38.21
C HIS A 240 -7.58 -11.09 -39.62
N SER A 241 -6.45 -11.79 -39.84
CA SER A 241 -5.85 -11.87 -41.18
C SER A 241 -6.56 -12.91 -42.07
N PRO A 242 -7.24 -12.49 -43.17
CA PRO A 242 -8.02 -13.39 -44.02
C PRO A 242 -7.16 -14.38 -44.84
N PHE A 243 -5.83 -14.28 -44.75
CA PHE A 243 -4.88 -15.18 -45.42
C PHE A 243 -4.23 -16.20 -44.47
N LEU A 244 -4.53 -16.14 -43.17
CA LEU A 244 -3.86 -16.92 -42.12
C LEU A 244 -4.84 -17.57 -41.15
N ASP A 245 -6.12 -17.69 -41.52
CA ASP A 245 -7.09 -18.50 -40.78
C ASP A 245 -6.55 -19.94 -40.65
N GLY A 246 -6.04 -20.27 -39.46
CA GLY A 246 -5.46 -21.58 -39.14
C GLY A 246 -3.92 -21.67 -39.14
N VAL A 247 -3.18 -20.58 -39.43
CA VAL A 247 -1.72 -20.53 -39.27
C VAL A 247 -1.38 -19.63 -38.09
N SER A 248 -0.86 -20.24 -37.01
CA SER A 248 -0.28 -19.54 -35.87
C SER A 248 0.83 -18.62 -36.38
N THR A 249 0.52 -17.33 -36.56
CA THR A 249 1.50 -16.30 -36.86
C THR A 249 2.05 -15.76 -35.57
N ASN A 250 2.79 -16.63 -34.88
CA ASN A 250 3.66 -16.29 -33.78
C ASN A 250 4.79 -15.40 -34.31
N ALA A 251 4.48 -14.16 -34.69
CA ALA A 251 5.50 -13.12 -34.71
C ALA A 251 6.01 -13.07 -33.27
N PRO A 252 7.30 -13.31 -33.02
CA PRO A 252 7.77 -13.45 -31.65
C PRO A 252 7.56 -12.10 -30.94
N ILE A 253 6.59 -12.06 -30.03
CA ILE A 253 6.34 -10.96 -29.07
C ILE A 253 7.68 -10.61 -28.40
N PHE A 254 8.45 -11.65 -28.12
CA PHE A 254 9.83 -11.61 -27.69
C PHE A 254 10.75 -11.70 -28.92
N LYS A 255 10.98 -10.58 -29.59
CA LYS A 255 12.11 -10.51 -30.53
C LYS A 255 13.37 -10.77 -29.72
N LEU A 256 14.35 -11.48 -30.29
CA LEU A 256 15.69 -11.55 -29.69
C LEU A 256 16.22 -10.12 -29.63
N GLY A 257 15.97 -9.44 -28.51
CA GLY A 257 16.27 -8.03 -28.34
C GLY A 257 17.79 -7.82 -28.35
N GLU A 258 18.20 -6.58 -28.56
CA GLU A 258 19.60 -6.15 -28.42
C GLU A 258 20.24 -6.66 -27.11
N GLY A 259 19.44 -6.85 -26.04
CA GLY A 259 19.88 -7.37 -24.74
C GLY A 259 20.47 -8.79 -24.75
N GLY A 260 19.88 -9.73 -25.49
CA GLY A 260 20.36 -11.12 -25.54
C GLY A 260 21.69 -11.27 -26.30
N ALA A 261 21.93 -10.40 -27.29
CA ALA A 261 23.17 -10.36 -28.05
C ALA A 261 24.35 -9.72 -27.27
N LEU A 262 24.07 -9.05 -26.14
CA LEU A 262 25.03 -8.32 -25.30
C LEU A 262 25.42 -9.07 -24.02
N CYS A 263 24.94 -10.29 -23.79
CA CYS A 263 25.26 -11.04 -22.58
C CYS A 263 26.68 -11.61 -22.60
N ALA A 264 27.43 -11.34 -21.53
CA ALA A 264 28.81 -11.78 -21.36
C ALA A 264 28.98 -13.01 -20.45
N ASP A 265 27.97 -13.35 -19.64
CA ASP A 265 28.02 -14.46 -18.68
C ASP A 265 26.74 -15.33 -18.67
N ASP A 266 26.85 -16.51 -18.04
CA ASP A 266 25.75 -17.50 -17.96
C ASP A 266 24.54 -16.97 -17.18
N SER A 267 24.75 -16.15 -16.16
CA SER A 267 23.68 -15.52 -15.39
C SER A 267 22.82 -14.57 -16.24
N CYS A 268 23.45 -13.73 -17.05
CA CYS A 268 22.79 -12.82 -17.99
C CYS A 268 22.00 -13.61 -19.04
N LEU A 269 22.58 -14.69 -19.58
CA LEU A 269 21.91 -15.53 -20.55
C LEU A 269 20.64 -16.17 -19.97
N ARG A 270 20.72 -16.69 -18.74
CA ARG A 270 19.54 -17.25 -18.04
C ARG A 270 18.50 -16.18 -17.74
N ALA A 271 18.92 -15.02 -17.25
CA ALA A 271 18.01 -13.91 -16.93
C ALA A 271 17.29 -13.38 -18.18
N ASN A 272 17.98 -13.29 -19.33
CA ASN A 272 17.36 -12.90 -20.59
C ASN A 272 16.41 -13.98 -21.14
N ALA A 273 16.74 -15.26 -20.96
CA ALA A 273 15.84 -16.35 -21.35
C ALA A 273 14.53 -16.34 -20.53
N GLU A 274 14.63 -16.00 -19.24
CA GLU A 274 13.50 -15.94 -18.30
C GLU A 274 12.40 -14.93 -18.73
N ILE A 275 12.78 -13.86 -19.43
CA ILE A 275 11.85 -12.86 -20.01
C ILE A 275 10.73 -13.52 -20.79
N SER A 276 11.06 -14.56 -21.55
CA SER A 276 10.14 -15.30 -22.43
C SER A 276 9.62 -16.61 -21.82
N GLN A 277 9.92 -16.91 -20.55
CA GLN A 277 9.61 -18.20 -19.92
C GLN A 277 8.14 -18.59 -20.02
N PHE A 278 7.23 -17.60 -19.94
CA PHE A 278 5.78 -17.82 -20.00
C PHE A 278 5.15 -17.35 -21.30
N ALA A 279 5.96 -17.06 -22.32
CA ALA A 279 5.52 -16.51 -23.60
C ALA A 279 4.45 -17.37 -24.29
N HIS A 280 4.63 -18.71 -24.25
CA HIS A 280 3.75 -19.66 -24.94
C HIS A 280 2.29 -19.60 -24.47
N TYR A 281 2.05 -19.18 -23.22
CA TYR A 281 0.70 -19.00 -22.70
C TYR A 281 -0.05 -17.81 -23.32
N PHE A 282 0.66 -16.90 -23.99
CA PHE A 282 0.10 -15.68 -24.60
C PHE A 282 0.26 -15.65 -26.13
N THR A 283 1.18 -16.42 -26.71
CA THR A 283 1.35 -16.48 -28.17
C THR A 283 0.19 -17.21 -28.85
N ASP A 284 -0.36 -18.24 -28.20
CA ASP A 284 -1.35 -19.12 -28.82
C ASP A 284 -2.80 -18.70 -28.52
N VAL A 285 -3.00 -17.75 -27.60
CA VAL A 285 -4.31 -17.31 -27.13
C VAL A 285 -4.35 -15.79 -27.04
N SER A 286 -5.32 -15.15 -27.69
CA SER A 286 -5.52 -13.70 -27.62
C SER A 286 -5.71 -13.22 -26.18
N LEU A 287 -5.12 -12.06 -25.84
CA LEU A 287 -5.23 -11.46 -24.50
C LEU A 287 -6.72 -11.25 -24.15
N PRO A 288 -7.26 -11.92 -23.11
CA PRO A 288 -8.67 -11.84 -22.80
C PRO A 288 -9.01 -10.43 -22.29
N GLN A 289 -10.04 -9.81 -22.87
CA GLN A 289 -10.40 -8.40 -22.61
C GLN A 289 -10.65 -8.08 -21.13
N TRP A 290 -11.18 -9.03 -20.37
CA TRP A 290 -11.47 -8.82 -18.96
C TRP A 290 -10.20 -8.56 -18.13
N LEU A 291 -9.04 -9.07 -18.54
CA LEU A 291 -7.79 -8.95 -17.78
C LEU A 291 -7.28 -7.49 -17.71
N PRO A 292 -7.03 -6.79 -18.84
CA PRO A 292 -6.68 -5.37 -18.79
C PRO A 292 -7.82 -4.52 -18.19
N ILE A 293 -9.09 -4.88 -18.40
CA ILE A 293 -10.22 -4.14 -17.79
C ILE A 293 -10.17 -4.25 -16.26
N ALA A 294 -10.00 -5.45 -15.71
CA ALA A 294 -9.92 -5.66 -14.26
C ALA A 294 -8.71 -4.93 -13.66
N TYR A 295 -7.58 -4.95 -14.35
CA TYR A 295 -6.39 -4.20 -13.94
C TYR A 295 -6.64 -2.69 -13.94
N VAL A 296 -7.18 -2.13 -15.04
CA VAL A 296 -7.50 -0.69 -15.16
C VAL A 296 -8.49 -0.26 -14.07
N VAL A 297 -9.55 -1.02 -13.85
CA VAL A 297 -10.53 -0.70 -12.80
C VAL A 297 -9.88 -0.68 -11.42
N SER A 298 -9.08 -1.70 -11.08
CA SER A 298 -8.40 -1.78 -9.79
C SER A 298 -7.39 -0.62 -9.62
N ASN A 299 -6.62 -0.32 -10.67
CA ASN A 299 -5.66 0.78 -10.65
C ASN A 299 -6.33 2.16 -10.58
N LEU A 300 -7.49 2.36 -11.23
CA LEU A 300 -8.28 3.58 -11.11
C LEU A 300 -8.84 3.77 -9.70
N ILE A 301 -9.28 2.69 -9.04
CA ILE A 301 -9.72 2.75 -7.63
C ILE A 301 -8.55 3.19 -6.75
N LEU A 302 -7.39 2.54 -6.88
CA LEU A 302 -6.19 2.87 -6.10
C LEU A 302 -5.75 4.33 -6.31
N ASN A 303 -5.69 4.80 -7.55
CA ASN A 303 -5.34 6.20 -7.84
C ASN A 303 -6.39 7.17 -7.29
N SER A 304 -7.68 6.88 -7.45
CA SER A 304 -8.76 7.73 -6.92
C SER A 304 -8.68 7.86 -5.39
N LEU A 305 -8.38 6.76 -4.70
CA LEU A 305 -8.14 6.77 -3.25
C LEU A 305 -6.92 7.63 -2.89
N ASN A 306 -5.83 7.55 -3.66
CA ASN A 306 -4.67 8.42 -3.45
C ASN A 306 -5.00 9.91 -3.61
N PHE A 307 -5.76 10.29 -4.64
CA PHE A 307 -6.22 11.69 -4.80
C PHE A 307 -7.15 12.12 -3.67
N TYR A 308 -8.04 11.23 -3.23
CA TYR A 308 -8.95 11.47 -2.12
C TYR A 308 -8.17 11.71 -0.82
N TRP A 309 -7.27 10.81 -0.45
CA TRP A 309 -6.42 10.93 0.75
C TRP A 309 -5.54 12.17 0.71
N PHE A 310 -4.95 12.51 -0.44
CA PHE A 310 -4.18 13.74 -0.58
C PHE A 310 -5.02 15.00 -0.39
N SER A 311 -6.22 15.04 -0.97
CA SER A 311 -7.16 16.15 -0.77
C SER A 311 -7.52 16.31 0.71
N GLN A 312 -7.75 15.20 1.43
CA GLN A 312 -7.99 15.23 2.88
C GLN A 312 -6.78 15.75 3.66
N MET A 313 -5.57 15.30 3.34
CA MET A 313 -4.34 15.80 3.97
C MET A 313 -4.16 17.32 3.75
N ILE A 314 -4.42 17.81 2.54
CA ILE A 314 -4.35 19.25 2.23
C ILE A 314 -5.45 20.02 2.94
N ASP A 315 -6.69 19.54 2.96
CA ASP A 315 -7.79 20.18 3.69
C ASP A 315 -7.49 20.29 5.19
N ALA A 316 -6.90 19.24 5.75
CA ALA A 316 -6.46 19.23 7.14
C ALA A 316 -5.37 20.28 7.39
N VAL A 317 -4.45 20.50 6.45
CA VAL A 317 -3.46 21.58 6.48
C VAL A 317 -4.11 22.96 6.29
N LEU A 318 -5.05 23.12 5.35
CA LEU A 318 -5.69 24.40 5.01
C LEU A 318 -6.66 24.89 6.09
N LYS A 319 -7.42 23.99 6.73
CA LYS A 319 -8.29 24.32 7.86
C LYS A 319 -7.49 25.00 8.99
N ARG A 320 -6.23 24.60 9.20
CA ARG A 320 -5.32 25.19 10.20
C ARG A 320 -4.94 26.64 9.89
N PHE A 321 -4.79 26.99 8.60
CA PHE A 321 -4.53 28.37 8.18
C PHE A 321 -5.79 29.25 8.23
N ARG A 322 -6.98 28.69 8.00
CA ARG A 322 -8.25 29.42 8.00
C ARG A 322 -8.80 29.74 9.39
N GLN A 323 -8.43 28.99 10.43
CA GLN A 323 -8.85 29.20 11.82
C GLN A 323 -8.07 30.32 12.55
N GLN A 324 -7.35 31.19 11.84
CA GLN A 324 -6.77 32.41 12.42
C GLN A 324 -7.79 33.57 12.35
N PRO A 325 -8.50 33.95 13.44
CA PRO A 325 -8.96 35.32 13.56
C PRO A 325 -7.78 36.19 14.01
N ALA A 326 -7.66 37.35 13.38
CA ALA A 326 -6.68 38.35 13.74
C ALA A 326 -6.85 38.80 15.20
N GLU A 327 -5.98 38.39 16.12
CA GLU A 327 -5.63 39.23 17.26
C GLU A 327 -4.25 38.93 17.89
N LYS A 328 -3.43 39.99 17.87
CA LYS A 328 -2.29 40.39 18.72
C LYS A 328 -1.07 39.47 18.86
N LYS A 329 -0.02 39.96 18.18
CA LYS A 329 1.42 39.85 18.47
C LYS A 329 1.71 39.55 19.94
N GLU A 330 2.25 38.36 20.22
CA GLU A 330 3.34 38.19 21.19
C GLU A 330 4.02 36.82 21.01
N THR A 331 5.35 36.85 20.86
CA THR A 331 6.36 35.77 20.92
C THR A 331 6.22 34.57 19.96
N GLY A 332 6.56 34.83 18.69
CA GLY A 332 6.44 33.93 17.53
C GLY A 332 7.54 32.87 17.36
N LEU A 333 7.84 32.09 18.40
CA LEU A 333 8.67 30.88 18.23
C LEU A 333 8.22 29.73 19.15
N VAL A 334 7.79 30.06 20.37
CA VAL A 334 7.21 29.09 21.32
C VAL A 334 5.73 28.84 21.04
N LYS A 335 4.97 29.85 20.60
CA LYS A 335 3.54 29.71 20.25
C LYS A 335 3.31 28.92 18.97
N GLU A 336 4.17 29.08 17.96
CA GLU A 336 4.06 28.35 16.70
C GLU A 336 4.23 26.85 16.94
N HIS A 337 5.15 26.49 17.83
CA HIS A 337 5.41 25.12 18.20
C HIS A 337 4.28 24.52 19.06
N ALA A 338 3.85 25.22 20.13
CA ALA A 338 2.74 24.85 21.03
C ALA A 338 1.38 24.65 20.32
N TYR A 339 1.12 25.45 19.30
CA TYR A 339 -0.16 25.48 18.58
C TYR A 339 -0.23 24.44 17.44
N VAL A 340 0.92 24.07 16.86
CA VAL A 340 1.05 22.96 15.91
C VAL A 340 0.89 21.60 16.59
N LEU A 341 1.26 21.51 17.88
CA LEU A 341 1.07 20.35 18.77
C LEU A 341 -0.41 20.01 18.98
N ASP A 342 -1.22 20.96 19.44
CA ASP A 342 -2.67 20.77 19.63
C ASP A 342 -3.43 20.48 18.31
N ALA A 343 -2.91 20.98 17.19
CA ALA A 343 -3.48 20.78 15.85
C ALA A 343 -3.21 19.38 15.26
N ALA A 344 -2.17 18.67 15.70
CA ALA A 344 -1.89 17.28 15.28
C ALA A 344 -2.80 16.29 16.01
N GLU A 345 -3.10 16.54 17.30
CA GLU A 345 -3.96 15.69 18.13
C GLU A 345 -5.40 15.65 17.62
N LYS A 346 -5.91 16.83 17.22
CA LYS A 346 -7.25 16.95 16.61
C LYS A 346 -7.27 16.44 15.17
N LEU A 347 -6.13 16.50 14.47
CA LEU A 347 -5.98 15.87 13.16
C LEU A 347 -6.00 14.35 13.30
N GLU A 348 -5.58 13.74 14.40
CA GLU A 348 -5.62 12.27 14.57
C GLU A 348 -6.94 11.70 14.99
N LYS A 349 -7.79 12.50 15.66
CA LYS A 349 -9.22 12.16 15.74
C LYS A 349 -9.90 12.19 14.38
N GLU A 350 -9.39 12.96 13.39
CA GLU A 350 -9.92 12.98 12.02
C GLU A 350 -9.15 12.03 11.05
N LEU A 351 -7.82 11.89 11.12
CA LEU A 351 -6.97 11.05 10.25
C LEU A 351 -6.83 9.61 10.73
N GLY A 352 -6.82 9.38 12.05
CA GLY A 352 -7.12 8.06 12.59
C GLY A 352 -8.51 7.63 12.13
N TYR A 353 -9.49 8.54 12.08
CA TYR A 353 -10.80 8.27 11.49
C TYR A 353 -10.78 7.98 9.97
N PHE A 354 -9.76 8.40 9.21
CA PHE A 354 -9.68 8.22 7.75
C PHE A 354 -8.88 7.01 7.27
N GLU A 355 -7.97 6.47 8.07
CA GLU A 355 -7.44 5.12 7.87
C GLU A 355 -8.22 4.08 8.66
N THR A 356 -8.85 4.47 9.79
CA THR A 356 -9.55 3.57 10.71
C THR A 356 -11.08 3.65 10.84
N GLY A 357 -11.84 4.43 10.07
CA GLY A 357 -13.31 4.37 10.11
C GLY A 357 -13.97 4.48 11.51
N ASP A 358 -13.33 5.17 12.48
CA ASP A 358 -13.76 5.26 13.89
C ASP A 358 -14.99 6.17 14.08
N GLY A 359 -16.18 5.72 13.71
CA GLY A 359 -17.44 6.47 13.88
C GLY A 359 -18.13 6.37 15.24
N ALA A 360 -17.52 5.88 16.33
CA ALA A 360 -18.28 5.60 17.56
C ALA A 360 -17.49 5.81 18.86
N GLU A 361 -17.25 7.06 19.26
CA GLU A 361 -17.28 7.45 20.69
C GLU A 361 -17.32 8.97 20.88
N LEU A 362 -18.46 9.60 20.60
CA LEU A 362 -18.76 10.96 21.10
C LEU A 362 -20.25 11.06 21.46
N ALA A 363 -20.63 10.33 22.51
CA ALA A 363 -21.87 10.56 23.23
C ALA A 363 -21.77 10.10 24.70
N ILE A 364 -20.84 10.68 25.46
CA ILE A 364 -21.00 10.76 26.92
C ILE A 364 -20.64 12.20 27.33
N PRO A 365 -21.61 13.05 27.70
CA PRO A 365 -21.29 14.36 28.25
C PRO A 365 -20.62 14.17 29.61
N ALA A 366 -19.44 14.75 29.75
CA ALA A 366 -18.75 14.85 31.03
C ALA A 366 -19.66 15.58 32.03
N ALA A 367 -20.17 14.83 33.00
CA ALA A 367 -20.77 15.39 34.19
C ALA A 367 -19.70 16.18 34.93
N THR A 368 -19.83 17.50 34.95
CA THR A 368 -19.07 18.38 35.85
C THR A 368 -19.56 18.15 37.28
N GLY A 369 -18.97 17.17 37.95
CA GLY A 369 -18.99 17.07 39.40
C GLY A 369 -17.76 17.77 39.96
N VAL A 370 -17.91 19.03 40.35
CA VAL A 370 -16.96 19.70 41.25
C VAL A 370 -17.65 19.76 42.61
N GLU A 371 -17.36 18.77 43.45
CA GLU A 371 -17.58 18.87 44.89
C GLU A 371 -16.43 19.70 45.48
N THR A 372 -16.74 20.91 45.94
CA THR A 372 -15.93 21.62 46.93
C THR A 372 -16.75 21.71 48.21
N THR A 373 -16.38 20.90 49.19
CA THR A 373 -16.75 21.06 50.60
C THR A 373 -15.96 22.22 51.20
N GLU A 374 -16.66 23.21 51.79
CA GLU A 374 -16.53 23.62 53.20
C GLU A 374 -17.07 25.05 53.42
N GLY A 375 -17.93 25.19 54.44
CA GLY A 375 -17.93 26.38 55.32
C GLY A 375 -19.11 27.35 55.25
N GLY A 376 -20.02 27.23 56.22
CA GLY A 376 -20.48 28.43 56.96
C GLY A 376 -21.91 28.94 56.72
N GLU A 377 -22.77 28.62 57.69
CA GLU A 377 -23.97 29.33 58.16
C GLU A 377 -24.27 30.76 57.60
N ALA A 378 -25.50 31.00 57.13
CA ALA A 378 -26.49 31.82 57.84
C ALA A 378 -27.68 32.29 56.95
N LEU A 379 -28.82 32.49 57.62
CA LEU A 379 -30.05 33.21 57.26
C LEU A 379 -31.09 32.48 56.37
N LYS A 380 -32.12 31.83 56.94
CA LYS A 380 -33.39 32.34 57.52
C LYS A 380 -34.24 33.23 56.58
N GLN A 381 -35.49 32.76 56.40
CA GLN A 381 -36.74 33.49 56.05
C GLN A 381 -36.93 33.83 54.56
N ARG A 382 -38.12 33.70 53.94
CA ARG A 382 -39.50 33.53 54.41
C ARG A 382 -40.45 33.26 53.22
N LYS A 383 -41.58 32.58 53.51
CA LYS A 383 -42.94 32.72 52.92
C LYS A 383 -43.19 32.16 51.50
N VAL A 384 -44.05 31.14 51.31
CA VAL A 384 -45.53 30.99 51.47
C VAL A 384 -46.25 31.14 50.12
N ALA A 385 -47.07 30.11 49.82
CA ALA A 385 -48.21 30.05 48.88
C ALA A 385 -47.84 30.17 47.38
N VAL A 386 -48.41 29.39 46.45
CA VAL A 386 -49.84 29.13 46.23
C VAL A 386 -50.01 27.81 45.44
N ALA A 387 -51.05 27.06 45.84
CA ALA A 387 -51.77 25.96 45.17
C ALA A 387 -51.05 24.63 44.94
#